data_AF-A0A8H4CAZ5-F1
#
_entry.id   AF-A0A8H4CAZ5-F1
#
_cell.length_a   1.000
_cell.length_b   1.000
_cell.length_c   1.000
_cell.angle_alpha   90.00
_cell.angle_beta   90.00
_cell.angle_gamma   90.00
#
_symmetry.space_group_name_H-M   'P 1'
#
loop_
_entity.id
_entity.type
_entity.pdbx_description
1 polymer ?
#
loop_
_entity_poly.entity_id
_entity_poly.type
_entity_poly.pdbx_seq_one_letter_code
_entity_poly.pdbx_strand_id
1 'polypeptide(L)'
;MSQRVFDLQTYRAQVGWQICLKPWIKRHSYSKTFNDVRYGKLVDVEKALAVGDASLFDRDEQGGTLLHVAAYGGKLDTFKALLSWGVSPEETNDDGQSAAQYIYGMYGYSDTALTGIVKIMMNLGALEEEIDVMFSGARRSKRYAFPDYIWRVPGVIQIMAGDRYQEYLQLPPQARFAYLSWSKVSPKVLLEQFSLSAGITPAALRAVEGHYDKSFLNPGRGLSLQGLAEKYFIETPIGRWDSPWVRRDKTEGKIGLRRFHKFYFWRKLVRWYLAGISLSKLTELGTFMRDDVTPFLCGLSNKCRLDCGYMSARREPRWMIQGVSRAMKFWLEDLQSVGIDLAEYGRRELAIYLYSSCPLRHRRGSELLRGSYRDEAFNMRLVSFEYGPRPEDWYLVWDTDAYEFAGEFWDLIENPPLRIPGGWFDDD
;
A
#
# COMPACT_ATOMS: atom_id res chain seq x y z
N MET A 1 -8.79 -28.14 16.24
CA MET A 1 -9.45 -29.44 16.00
C MET A 1 -9.28 -29.75 14.52
N SER A 2 -8.70 -30.90 14.14
CA SER A 2 -8.48 -31.26 12.73
C SER A 2 -9.73 -31.94 12.16
N GLN A 3 -10.36 -31.35 11.15
CA GLN A 3 -11.43 -31.99 10.39
C GLN A 3 -10.80 -32.77 9.22
N ARG A 4 -11.17 -34.05 9.05
CA ARG A 4 -10.76 -34.87 7.90
C ARG A 4 -11.84 -34.78 6.84
N VAL A 5 -11.45 -34.36 5.64
CA VAL A 5 -12.32 -34.26 4.47
C VAL A 5 -11.74 -35.19 3.39
N PHE A 6 -12.62 -35.83 2.62
CA PHE A 6 -12.24 -36.78 1.57
C PHE A 6 -12.76 -36.26 0.23
N ASP A 7 -11.86 -36.06 -0.73
CA ASP A 7 -12.26 -35.82 -2.11
C ASP A 7 -12.21 -37.14 -2.89
N LEU A 8 -13.31 -37.45 -3.56
CA LEU A 8 -13.44 -38.60 -4.46
C LEU A 8 -13.24 -38.12 -5.89
N GLN A 9 -12.11 -38.46 -6.51
CA GLN A 9 -11.89 -38.23 -7.94
C GLN A 9 -12.10 -39.51 -8.72
N THR A 10 -12.91 -39.45 -9.78
CA THR A 10 -13.13 -40.56 -10.71
C THR A 10 -12.63 -40.16 -12.09
N TYR A 11 -11.82 -41.01 -12.72
CA TYR A 11 -11.37 -40.80 -14.09
C TYR A 11 -11.64 -42.05 -14.93
N ARG A 12 -12.00 -41.82 -16.19
CA ARG A 12 -12.29 -42.88 -17.17
C ARG A 12 -10.97 -43.47 -17.67
N ALA A 13 -10.76 -44.76 -17.43
CA ALA A 13 -9.61 -45.51 -17.92
C ALA A 13 -9.97 -46.30 -19.20
N GLN A 14 -8.97 -46.84 -19.89
CA GLN A 14 -9.19 -47.69 -21.09
C GLN A 14 -10.05 -48.92 -20.79
N VAL A 15 -10.08 -49.37 -19.53
CA VAL A 15 -10.98 -50.43 -19.05
C VAL A 15 -11.56 -50.00 -17.69
N GLY A 16 -12.71 -49.30 -17.72
CA GLY A 16 -13.47 -48.94 -16.51
C GLY A 16 -13.18 -47.56 -15.92
N TRP A 17 -13.42 -47.40 -14.62
CA TRP A 17 -13.21 -46.17 -13.86
C TRP A 17 -12.09 -46.38 -12.85
N GLN A 18 -11.11 -45.48 -12.81
CA GLN A 18 -10.21 -45.36 -11.67
C GLN A 18 -10.83 -44.41 -10.64
N ILE A 19 -10.85 -44.85 -9.38
CA ILE A 19 -11.35 -44.09 -8.24
C ILE A 19 -10.16 -43.78 -7.33
N CYS A 20 -9.94 -42.51 -7.03
CA CYS A 20 -8.89 -42.04 -6.12
C CYS A 20 -9.52 -41.29 -4.96
N LEU A 21 -9.21 -41.74 -3.75
CA LEU A 21 -9.60 -41.11 -2.49
C LEU A 21 -8.42 -40.25 -2.02
N LYS A 22 -8.58 -38.94 -2.02
CA LYS A 22 -7.57 -37.99 -1.51
C LYS A 22 -7.97 -37.53 -0.11
N PRO A 23 -7.36 -38.05 0.97
CA PRO A 23 -7.57 -37.53 2.31
C PRO A 23 -6.78 -36.23 2.49
N TRP A 24 -7.45 -35.15 2.86
CA TRP A 24 -6.78 -33.91 3.27
C TRP A 24 -7.28 -33.42 4.63
N ILE A 25 -6.39 -32.71 5.33
CA ILE A 25 -6.64 -32.19 6.68
C ILE A 25 -6.72 -30.67 6.59
N LYS A 26 -7.81 -30.08 7.09
CA LYS A 26 -7.85 -28.63 7.35
C LYS A 26 -6.96 -28.30 8.54
N ARG A 27 -5.93 -27.50 8.30
CA ARG A 27 -5.00 -26.99 9.32
C ARG A 27 -5.15 -25.49 9.46
N HIS A 28 -4.81 -24.97 10.64
CA HIS A 28 -4.73 -23.52 10.82
C HIS A 28 -3.65 -22.94 9.90
N SER A 29 -3.95 -21.78 9.30
CA SER A 29 -3.03 -21.07 8.39
C SER A 29 -1.71 -20.67 9.06
N TYR A 30 -1.70 -20.53 10.39
CA TYR A 30 -0.52 -20.27 11.21
C TYR A 30 0.22 -21.52 11.68
N SER A 31 -0.17 -22.70 11.21
CA SER A 31 0.57 -23.93 11.52
C SER A 31 1.99 -23.86 10.95
N LYS A 32 2.91 -24.63 11.55
CA LYS A 32 4.33 -24.61 11.21
C LYS A 32 4.57 -24.82 9.72
N THR A 33 3.91 -25.81 9.10
CA THR A 33 4.05 -26.12 7.67
C THR A 33 3.66 -24.95 6.77
N PHE A 34 2.49 -24.35 7.01
CA PHE A 34 2.01 -23.23 6.21
C PHE A 34 2.89 -21.99 6.38
N ASN A 35 3.39 -21.72 7.60
CA ASN A 35 4.37 -20.68 7.83
C ASN A 35 5.71 -20.98 7.12
N ASP A 36 6.21 -22.20 7.20
CA ASP A 36 7.46 -22.59 6.56
C ASP A 36 7.36 -22.46 5.03
N VAL A 37 6.22 -22.84 4.42
CA VAL A 37 5.92 -22.56 3.01
C VAL A 37 5.85 -21.06 2.72
N ARG A 38 5.08 -20.30 3.51
CA ARG A 38 4.89 -18.85 3.35
C ARG A 38 6.22 -18.09 3.39
N TYR A 39 7.16 -18.52 4.23
CA TYR A 39 8.48 -17.90 4.38
C TYR A 39 9.56 -18.52 3.47
N GLY A 40 9.25 -19.62 2.78
CA GLY A 40 10.14 -20.26 1.80
C GLY A 40 11.22 -21.15 2.42
N LYS A 41 10.96 -21.72 3.59
CA LYS A 41 11.87 -22.65 4.27
C LYS A 41 11.72 -24.05 3.70
N LEU A 42 12.12 -24.22 2.44
CA LEU A 42 11.92 -25.46 1.68
C LEU A 42 12.41 -26.71 2.43
N VAL A 43 13.59 -26.64 3.06
CA VAL A 43 14.18 -27.75 3.83
C VAL A 43 13.29 -28.18 5.00
N ASP A 44 12.63 -27.24 5.68
CA ASP A 44 11.74 -27.55 6.80
C ASP A 44 10.42 -28.14 6.31
N VAL A 45 9.94 -27.70 5.14
CA VAL A 45 8.77 -28.28 4.46
C VAL A 45 9.05 -29.72 4.04
N GLU A 46 10.19 -29.99 3.41
CA GLU A 46 10.62 -31.35 3.02
C GLU A 46 10.67 -32.30 4.22
N LYS A 47 11.25 -31.84 5.34
CA LYS A 47 11.31 -32.62 6.58
C LYS A 47 9.92 -32.91 7.15
N ALA A 48 9.05 -31.90 7.18
CA ALA A 48 7.69 -32.06 7.71
C ALA A 48 6.86 -33.05 6.88
N LEU A 49 7.05 -33.07 5.55
CA LEU A 49 6.41 -34.03 4.65
C LEU A 49 7.01 -35.44 4.82
N ALA A 50 8.34 -35.56 4.97
CA ALA A 50 9.01 -36.86 5.12
C ALA A 50 8.66 -37.58 6.42
N VAL A 51 8.48 -36.84 7.52
CA VAL A 51 8.12 -37.39 8.84
C VAL A 51 6.60 -37.64 8.97
N GLY A 52 5.79 -37.13 8.03
CA GLY A 52 4.33 -37.26 8.05
C GLY A 52 3.63 -36.27 8.98
N ASP A 53 4.34 -35.28 9.51
CA ASP A 53 3.78 -34.19 10.32
C ASP A 53 2.85 -33.28 9.51
N ALA A 54 3.06 -33.24 8.19
CA ALA A 54 2.25 -32.54 7.21
C ALA A 54 1.95 -33.44 6.00
N SER A 55 0.81 -33.19 5.35
CA SER A 55 0.47 -33.78 4.06
C SER A 55 0.67 -32.75 2.95
N LEU A 56 1.07 -33.24 1.77
CA LEU A 56 1.19 -32.43 0.56
C LEU A 56 -0.15 -31.79 0.15
N PHE A 57 -1.26 -32.45 0.49
CA PHE A 57 -2.62 -32.03 0.16
C PHE A 57 -3.31 -31.28 1.30
N ASP A 58 -2.59 -30.92 2.37
CA ASP A 58 -3.16 -30.13 3.46
C ASP A 58 -3.71 -28.80 2.94
N ARG A 59 -4.83 -28.37 3.52
CA ARG A 59 -5.48 -27.10 3.20
C ARG A 59 -5.61 -26.22 4.43
N ASP A 60 -5.56 -24.91 4.22
CA ASP A 60 -5.79 -23.94 5.29
C ASP A 60 -7.29 -23.73 5.57
N GLU A 61 -7.59 -22.77 6.45
CA GLU A 61 -8.96 -22.40 6.83
C GLU A 61 -9.80 -21.86 5.67
N GLN A 62 -9.16 -21.31 4.65
CA GLN A 62 -9.79 -20.80 3.44
C GLN A 62 -9.83 -21.86 2.33
N GLY A 63 -9.46 -23.11 2.62
CA GLY A 63 -9.36 -24.17 1.62
C GLY A 63 -8.15 -24.02 0.68
N GLY A 64 -7.23 -23.09 0.97
CA GLY A 64 -6.02 -22.88 0.20
C GLY A 64 -5.01 -24.01 0.39
N THR A 65 -4.48 -24.52 -0.72
CA THR A 65 -3.42 -25.53 -0.72
C THR A 65 -2.06 -24.93 -0.36
N LEU A 66 -1.04 -25.77 -0.12
CA LEU A 66 0.34 -25.30 0.04
C LEU A 66 0.81 -24.43 -1.15
N LEU A 67 0.31 -24.70 -2.35
CA LEU A 67 0.66 -23.93 -3.56
C LEU A 67 0.09 -22.50 -3.52
N HIS A 68 -1.13 -22.31 -2.99
CA HIS A 68 -1.70 -20.98 -2.76
C HIS A 68 -0.81 -20.18 -1.80
N VAL A 69 -0.36 -20.80 -0.72
CA VAL A 69 0.47 -20.12 0.28
C VAL A 69 1.88 -19.82 -0.24
N ALA A 70 2.45 -20.69 -1.09
CA ALA A 70 3.71 -20.41 -1.77
C ALA A 70 3.59 -19.24 -2.77
N ALA A 71 2.48 -19.19 -3.53
CA ALA A 71 2.17 -18.08 -4.43
C ALA A 71 1.98 -16.76 -3.66
N TYR A 72 1.23 -16.79 -2.55
CA TYR A 72 1.04 -15.66 -1.65
C TYR A 72 2.35 -15.18 -0.99
N GLY A 73 3.25 -16.10 -0.66
CA GLY A 73 4.56 -15.76 -0.11
C GLY A 73 5.58 -15.30 -1.16
N GLY A 74 5.28 -15.44 -2.46
CA GLY A 74 6.21 -15.18 -3.55
C GLY A 74 7.45 -16.08 -3.52
N LYS A 75 7.31 -17.33 -3.06
CA LYS A 75 8.43 -18.26 -2.81
C LYS A 75 8.66 -19.17 -4.00
N LEU A 76 9.41 -18.68 -5.00
CA LEU A 76 9.63 -19.37 -6.27
C LEU A 76 10.16 -20.81 -6.13
N ASP A 77 11.17 -21.03 -5.28
CA ASP A 77 11.78 -22.36 -5.16
C ASP A 77 10.82 -23.35 -4.49
N THR A 78 10.12 -22.92 -3.44
CA THR A 78 9.06 -23.71 -2.81
C THR A 78 7.90 -23.97 -3.77
N PHE A 79 7.51 -22.98 -4.57
CA PHE A 79 6.46 -23.12 -5.58
C PHE A 79 6.83 -24.18 -6.63
N LYS A 80 8.07 -24.15 -7.14
CA LYS A 80 8.58 -25.17 -8.07
C LYS A 80 8.63 -26.56 -7.43
N ALA A 81 9.09 -26.66 -6.19
CA ALA A 81 9.18 -27.92 -5.47
C ALA A 81 7.79 -28.56 -5.29
N LEU A 82 6.79 -27.78 -4.87
CA LEU A 82 5.42 -28.25 -4.69
C LEU A 82 4.80 -28.77 -6.00
N LEU A 83 5.04 -28.09 -7.13
CA LEU A 83 4.63 -28.58 -8.45
C LEU A 83 5.34 -29.90 -8.80
N SER A 84 6.64 -30.01 -8.53
CA SER A 84 7.42 -31.24 -8.79
C SER A 84 6.97 -32.42 -7.92
N TRP A 85 6.40 -32.15 -6.75
CA TRP A 85 5.83 -33.16 -5.86
C TRP A 85 4.39 -33.56 -6.23
N GLY A 86 3.80 -32.93 -7.25
CA GLY A 86 2.49 -33.30 -7.78
C GLY A 86 1.31 -32.54 -7.19
N VAL A 87 1.53 -31.37 -6.55
CA VAL A 87 0.43 -30.47 -6.19
C VAL A 87 -0.16 -29.88 -7.46
N SER A 88 -1.47 -30.01 -7.64
CA SER A 88 -2.15 -29.48 -8.83
C SER A 88 -2.26 -27.95 -8.77
N PRO A 89 -1.90 -27.23 -9.86
CA PRO A 89 -2.10 -25.77 -9.96
C PRO A 89 -3.57 -25.37 -10.14
N GLU A 90 -4.41 -26.30 -10.58
CA GLU A 90 -5.84 -26.09 -10.88
C GLU A 90 -6.75 -26.21 -9.64
N GLU A 91 -6.20 -26.63 -8.50
CA GLU A 91 -7.00 -26.70 -7.27
C GLU A 91 -7.42 -25.31 -6.84
N THR A 92 -8.70 -25.17 -6.48
CA THR A 92 -9.27 -23.92 -5.98
C THR A 92 -9.51 -23.97 -4.48
N ASN A 93 -9.36 -22.82 -3.83
CA ASN A 93 -9.73 -22.60 -2.44
C ASN A 93 -11.27 -22.50 -2.27
N ASP A 94 -11.74 -22.25 -1.04
CA ASP A 94 -13.17 -22.16 -0.71
C ASP A 94 -13.87 -20.97 -1.41
N ASP A 95 -13.11 -19.96 -1.87
CA ASP A 95 -13.59 -18.82 -2.68
C ASP A 95 -13.57 -19.12 -4.20
N GLY A 96 -13.22 -20.35 -4.60
CA GLY A 96 -13.11 -20.74 -6.00
C GLY A 96 -11.92 -20.10 -6.73
N GLN A 97 -10.88 -19.72 -5.99
CA GLN A 97 -9.66 -19.10 -6.52
C GLN A 97 -8.55 -20.14 -6.68
N SER A 98 -7.86 -20.15 -7.81
CA SER A 98 -6.66 -20.96 -8.01
C SER A 98 -5.42 -20.34 -7.34
N ALA A 99 -4.31 -21.09 -7.31
CA ALA A 99 -3.03 -20.55 -6.84
C ALA A 99 -2.57 -19.32 -7.64
N ALA A 100 -2.94 -19.22 -8.92
CA ALA A 100 -2.64 -18.08 -9.78
C ALA A 100 -3.38 -16.81 -9.35
N GLN A 101 -4.62 -16.97 -8.91
CA GLN A 101 -5.48 -15.88 -8.44
C GLN A 101 -5.10 -15.41 -7.03
N TYR A 102 -4.33 -16.22 -6.31
CA TYR A 102 -3.90 -15.99 -4.95
C TYR A 102 -2.47 -15.40 -4.83
N ILE A 103 -1.83 -15.05 -5.94
CA ILE A 103 -0.53 -14.36 -5.93
C ILE A 103 -0.69 -13.00 -5.26
N TYR A 104 -0.14 -12.85 -4.06
CA TYR A 104 -0.13 -11.59 -3.34
C TYR A 104 1.30 -11.15 -3.04
N GLY A 105 1.77 -10.12 -3.74
CA GLY A 105 3.01 -9.48 -3.35
C GLY A 105 2.82 -8.64 -2.08
N MET A 106 3.07 -9.16 -0.88
CA MET A 106 3.32 -8.26 0.26
C MET A 106 4.57 -7.39 -0.03
N TYR A 107 4.65 -6.24 0.65
CA TYR A 107 5.79 -5.33 0.54
C TYR A 107 7.06 -6.04 1.03
N GLY A 108 8.14 -6.04 0.23
CA GLY A 108 9.45 -6.60 0.61
C GLY A 108 9.90 -7.87 -0.12
N TYR A 109 9.10 -8.42 -1.04
CA TYR A 109 9.47 -9.60 -1.83
C TYR A 109 10.32 -9.26 -3.08
N SER A 110 11.04 -10.27 -3.59
CA SER A 110 11.82 -10.14 -4.81
C SER A 110 10.90 -10.16 -6.03
N ASP A 111 10.88 -9.07 -6.80
CA ASP A 111 10.14 -8.97 -8.05
C ASP A 111 10.49 -10.13 -9.00
N THR A 112 11.75 -10.59 -8.99
CA THR A 112 12.23 -11.73 -9.80
C THR A 112 11.54 -13.05 -9.47
N ALA A 113 11.28 -13.32 -8.19
CA ALA A 113 10.64 -14.56 -7.75
C ALA A 113 9.19 -14.60 -8.21
N LEU A 114 8.48 -13.48 -8.05
CA LEU A 114 7.10 -13.32 -8.51
C LEU A 114 7.02 -13.43 -10.05
N THR A 115 7.93 -12.81 -10.79
CA THR A 115 7.96 -12.95 -12.27
C THR A 115 8.21 -14.40 -12.68
N GLY A 116 9.04 -15.14 -11.92
CA GLY A 116 9.26 -16.56 -12.13
C GLY A 116 7.98 -17.39 -11.93
N ILE A 117 7.20 -17.10 -10.89
CA ILE A 117 5.91 -17.77 -10.63
C ILE A 117 4.93 -17.49 -11.76
N VAL A 118 4.79 -16.23 -12.19
CA VAL A 118 3.91 -15.86 -13.31
C VAL A 118 4.30 -16.59 -14.60
N LYS A 119 5.59 -16.69 -14.93
CA LYS A 119 6.05 -17.45 -16.10
C LYS A 119 5.68 -18.93 -16.02
N ILE A 120 5.81 -19.54 -14.84
CA ILE A 120 5.41 -20.94 -14.63
C ILE A 120 3.91 -21.09 -14.86
N MET A 121 3.09 -20.22 -14.29
CA MET A 121 1.64 -20.28 -14.44
C MET A 121 1.17 -20.01 -15.88
N MET A 122 1.83 -19.11 -16.61
CA MET A 122 1.61 -18.92 -18.05
C MET A 122 1.86 -20.21 -18.82
N ASN A 123 2.98 -20.90 -18.55
CA ASN A 123 3.32 -22.16 -19.20
C ASN A 123 2.34 -23.30 -18.86
N LEU A 124 1.67 -23.22 -17.71
CA LEU A 124 0.67 -24.20 -17.29
C LEU A 124 -0.73 -23.90 -17.86
N GLY A 125 -0.95 -22.76 -18.53
CA GLY A 125 -2.27 -22.34 -18.99
C GLY A 125 -3.18 -21.82 -17.86
N ALA A 126 -2.67 -21.66 -16.65
CA ALA A 126 -3.45 -21.32 -15.46
C ALA A 126 -3.80 -19.81 -15.33
N LEU A 127 -3.55 -19.01 -16.38
CA LEU A 127 -3.73 -17.55 -16.39
C LEU A 127 -4.67 -17.04 -17.51
N GLU A 128 -5.40 -17.93 -18.19
CA GLU A 128 -6.27 -17.56 -19.31
C GLU A 128 -7.39 -16.59 -18.88
N GLU A 129 -8.00 -16.81 -17.71
CA GLU A 129 -9.02 -15.91 -17.17
C GLU A 129 -8.44 -14.50 -16.91
N GLU A 130 -7.22 -14.42 -16.38
CA GLU A 130 -6.55 -13.16 -16.03
C GLU A 130 -6.13 -12.38 -17.28
N ILE A 131 -5.69 -13.08 -18.32
CA ILE A 131 -5.40 -12.49 -19.62
C ILE A 131 -6.69 -11.92 -20.22
N ASP A 132 -7.79 -12.68 -20.24
CA ASP A 132 -9.08 -12.18 -20.75
C ASP A 132 -9.57 -10.95 -19.97
N VAL A 133 -9.44 -10.98 -18.64
CA VAL A 133 -9.75 -9.84 -17.77
C VAL A 133 -8.87 -8.62 -18.07
N MET A 134 -7.57 -8.82 -18.33
CA MET A 134 -6.63 -7.76 -18.70
C MET A 134 -7.05 -7.06 -20.00
N PHE A 135 -7.53 -7.80 -21.01
CA PHE A 135 -7.89 -7.24 -22.32
C PHE A 135 -9.30 -6.65 -22.35
N SER A 136 -10.25 -7.27 -21.65
CA SER A 136 -11.63 -6.78 -21.59
C SER A 136 -11.80 -5.54 -20.72
N GLY A 137 -10.94 -5.35 -19.71
CA GLY A 137 -11.13 -4.33 -18.68
C GLY A 137 -12.36 -4.57 -17.80
N ALA A 138 -13.00 -5.75 -17.92
CA ALA A 138 -14.23 -6.07 -17.24
C ALA A 138 -13.97 -6.40 -15.77
N ARG A 139 -14.38 -5.50 -14.86
CA ARG A 139 -14.29 -5.72 -13.41
C ARG A 139 -15.19 -6.88 -12.96
N ARG A 140 -14.66 -8.11 -12.95
CA ARG A 140 -15.34 -9.30 -12.41
C ARG A 140 -15.41 -9.25 -10.87
N SER A 141 -16.43 -9.89 -10.29
CA SER A 141 -16.71 -9.86 -8.84
C SER A 141 -15.73 -10.66 -7.98
N LYS A 142 -14.89 -11.51 -8.59
CA LYS A 142 -13.91 -12.32 -7.86
C LYS A 142 -12.71 -11.46 -7.45
N ARG A 143 -12.23 -11.64 -6.21
CA ARG A 143 -11.11 -10.88 -5.61
C ARG A 143 -9.77 -11.25 -6.23
N TYR A 144 -9.51 -10.81 -7.45
CA TYR A 144 -8.22 -11.08 -8.10
C TYR A 144 -7.14 -10.15 -7.54
N ALA A 145 -6.11 -10.70 -6.89
CA ALA A 145 -4.92 -9.96 -6.50
C ALA A 145 -3.99 -9.67 -7.69
N PHE A 146 -4.22 -10.40 -8.78
CA PHE A 146 -3.36 -10.46 -9.96
C PHE A 146 -3.34 -9.15 -10.80
N PRO A 147 -4.45 -8.42 -11.01
CA PRO A 147 -4.43 -7.14 -11.73
C PRO A 147 -3.63 -6.01 -11.05
N ASP A 148 -3.35 -6.12 -9.75
CA ASP A 148 -2.43 -5.17 -9.07
C ASP A 148 -0.96 -5.43 -9.44
N TYR A 149 -0.61 -6.67 -9.79
CA TYR A 149 0.77 -7.10 -10.00
C TYR A 149 1.36 -6.57 -11.31
N ILE A 150 0.55 -6.51 -12.36
CA ILE A 150 0.96 -6.06 -13.70
C ILE A 150 1.49 -4.60 -13.68
N TRP A 151 0.99 -3.78 -12.74
CA TRP A 151 1.41 -2.40 -12.55
C TRP A 151 2.58 -2.23 -11.59
N ARG A 152 2.93 -3.27 -10.83
CA ARG A 152 3.99 -3.25 -9.84
C ARG A 152 5.34 -3.68 -10.42
N VAL A 153 5.36 -4.76 -11.20
CA VAL A 153 6.62 -5.39 -11.63
C VAL A 153 6.89 -5.17 -13.12
N PRO A 154 8.06 -4.63 -13.49
CA PRO A 154 8.43 -4.44 -14.89
C PRO A 154 8.43 -5.75 -15.68
N GLY A 155 7.94 -5.73 -16.92
CA GLY A 155 7.98 -6.88 -17.83
C GLY A 155 6.80 -7.84 -17.74
N VAL A 156 5.99 -7.78 -16.66
CA VAL A 156 4.90 -8.74 -16.44
C VAL A 156 3.79 -8.57 -17.47
N ILE A 157 3.41 -7.33 -17.79
CA ILE A 157 2.41 -7.03 -18.83
C ILE A 157 2.84 -7.66 -20.16
N GLN A 158 4.11 -7.52 -20.52
CA GLN A 158 4.67 -8.08 -21.76
C GLN A 158 4.66 -9.61 -21.76
N ILE A 159 5.03 -10.24 -20.63
CA ILE A 159 5.02 -11.70 -20.48
C ILE A 159 3.60 -12.25 -20.67
N MET A 160 2.61 -11.57 -20.10
CA MET A 160 1.23 -12.01 -20.14
C MET A 160 0.55 -11.78 -21.48
N ALA A 161 0.71 -10.59 -22.03
CA ALA A 161 0.10 -10.25 -23.30
C ALA A 161 0.76 -11.01 -24.44
N GLY A 162 2.02 -11.42 -24.28
CA GLY A 162 2.76 -12.21 -25.28
C GLY A 162 2.70 -11.55 -26.66
N ASP A 163 2.30 -12.33 -27.66
CA ASP A 163 2.17 -11.87 -29.04
C ASP A 163 1.07 -10.80 -29.23
N ARG A 164 0.11 -10.75 -28.30
CA ARG A 164 -0.98 -9.76 -28.28
C ARG A 164 -0.60 -8.46 -27.55
N TYR A 165 0.66 -8.25 -27.20
CA TYR A 165 1.07 -7.03 -26.50
C TYR A 165 0.79 -5.75 -27.30
N GLN A 166 0.93 -5.80 -28.62
CA GLN A 166 0.56 -4.65 -29.47
C GLN A 166 -0.93 -4.35 -29.44
N GLU A 167 -1.78 -5.38 -29.46
CA GLU A 167 -3.23 -5.24 -29.28
C GLU A 167 -3.55 -4.59 -27.91
N TYR A 168 -2.89 -5.04 -26.84
CA TYR A 168 -3.04 -4.48 -25.50
C TYR A 168 -2.71 -2.98 -25.45
N LEU A 169 -1.65 -2.53 -26.13
CA LEU A 169 -1.25 -1.12 -26.16
C LEU A 169 -2.29 -0.22 -26.85
N GLN A 170 -3.09 -0.77 -27.78
CA GLN A 170 -4.14 -0.06 -28.52
C GLN A 170 -5.49 -0.05 -27.80
N LEU A 171 -5.62 -0.72 -26.65
CA LEU A 171 -6.86 -0.73 -25.86
C LEU A 171 -7.23 0.69 -25.39
N PRO A 172 -8.53 1.02 -25.31
CA PRO A 172 -8.97 2.29 -24.78
C PRO A 172 -8.50 2.45 -23.31
N PRO A 173 -8.18 3.68 -22.85
CA PRO A 173 -7.69 3.93 -21.50
C PRO A 173 -8.55 3.30 -20.39
N GLN A 174 -9.87 3.30 -20.55
CA GLN A 174 -10.82 2.73 -19.59
C GLN A 174 -10.61 1.24 -19.38
N ALA A 175 -10.37 0.47 -20.45
CA ALA A 175 -10.11 -0.96 -20.35
C ALA A 175 -8.69 -1.20 -19.85
N ARG A 176 -7.71 -0.50 -20.43
CA ARG A 176 -6.29 -0.69 -20.14
C ARG A 176 -5.94 -0.40 -18.68
N PHE A 177 -6.50 0.66 -18.10
CA PHE A 177 -6.23 1.10 -16.72
C PHE A 177 -7.34 0.74 -15.72
N ALA A 178 -8.28 -0.14 -16.09
CA ALA A 178 -9.42 -0.53 -15.24
C ALA A 178 -9.01 -0.98 -13.82
N TYR A 179 -7.84 -1.60 -13.71
CA TYR A 179 -7.29 -2.19 -12.48
C TYR A 179 -6.14 -1.41 -11.86
N LEU A 180 -5.78 -0.26 -12.42
CA LEU A 180 -4.67 0.52 -11.91
C LEU A 180 -5.06 1.14 -10.55
N SER A 181 -4.24 0.88 -9.53
CA SER A 181 -4.34 1.50 -8.20
C SER A 181 -3.04 2.23 -7.85
N TRP A 182 -3.15 3.49 -7.41
CA TRP A 182 -2.01 4.24 -6.89
C TRP A 182 -1.30 3.53 -5.74
N SER A 183 -2.02 2.71 -4.96
CA SER A 183 -1.45 2.01 -3.82
C SER A 183 -0.43 0.94 -4.19
N LYS A 184 -0.63 0.29 -5.35
CA LYS A 184 0.11 -0.91 -5.79
C LYS A 184 1.03 -0.66 -6.98
N VAL A 185 0.84 0.44 -7.71
CA VAL A 185 1.63 0.75 -8.91
C VAL A 185 3.08 1.13 -8.60
N SER A 186 3.98 0.69 -9.48
CA SER A 186 5.33 1.22 -9.60
C SER A 186 5.32 2.37 -10.61
N PRO A 187 5.70 3.60 -10.22
CA PRO A 187 5.69 4.75 -11.12
C PRO A 187 6.60 4.55 -12.33
N LYS A 188 7.68 3.76 -12.17
CA LYS A 188 8.57 3.40 -13.27
C LYS A 188 7.84 2.57 -14.34
N VAL A 189 7.12 1.53 -13.92
CA VAL A 189 6.36 0.65 -14.84
C VAL A 189 5.31 1.46 -15.58
N LEU A 190 4.59 2.32 -14.87
CA LEU A 190 3.54 3.14 -15.47
C LEU A 190 4.10 4.16 -16.49
N LEU A 191 5.20 4.83 -16.16
CA LEU A 191 5.88 5.76 -17.08
C LEU A 191 6.44 5.04 -18.32
N GLU A 192 6.98 3.83 -18.17
CA GLU A 192 7.39 2.99 -19.30
C GLU A 192 6.20 2.67 -20.20
N GLN A 193 5.04 2.32 -19.63
CA GLN A 193 3.82 2.06 -20.41
C GLN A 193 3.35 3.29 -21.20
N PHE A 194 3.47 4.50 -20.65
CA PHE A 194 3.13 5.74 -21.38
C PHE A 194 4.11 6.05 -22.50
N SER A 195 5.39 5.71 -22.34
CA SER A 195 6.38 5.92 -23.40
C SER A 195 6.18 5.00 -24.61
N LEU A 196 5.60 3.82 -24.39
CA LEU A 196 5.40 2.79 -25.42
C LEU A 196 4.10 2.96 -26.21
N SER A 197 3.07 3.56 -25.62
CA SER A 197 1.81 3.81 -26.31
C SER A 197 1.69 5.27 -26.72
N ALA A 198 1.69 5.52 -28.02
CA ALA A 198 1.35 6.83 -28.56
C ALA A 198 -0.07 7.23 -28.15
N GLY A 199 -0.26 8.46 -27.67
CA GLY A 199 -1.58 9.07 -27.50
C GLY A 199 -2.22 8.99 -26.11
N ILE A 200 -1.58 8.41 -25.09
CA ILE A 200 -2.10 8.51 -23.72
C ILE A 200 -1.81 9.90 -23.16
N THR A 201 -2.87 10.68 -22.97
CA THR A 201 -2.78 11.99 -22.34
C THR A 201 -3.07 11.89 -20.83
N PRO A 202 -2.54 12.81 -20.02
CA PRO A 202 -2.91 12.92 -18.61
C PRO A 202 -4.42 13.06 -18.41
N ALA A 203 -5.10 13.78 -19.30
CA ALA A 203 -6.55 13.93 -19.27
C ALA A 203 -7.29 12.60 -19.48
N ALA A 204 -6.82 11.76 -20.41
CA ALA A 204 -7.41 10.45 -20.65
C ALA A 204 -7.28 9.53 -19.43
N LEU A 205 -6.13 9.54 -18.74
CA LEU A 205 -5.96 8.75 -17.52
C LEU A 205 -6.83 9.27 -16.36
N ARG A 206 -6.94 10.60 -16.20
CA ARG A 206 -7.83 11.22 -15.19
C ARG A 206 -9.30 10.86 -15.41
N ALA A 207 -9.72 10.63 -16.65
CA ALA A 207 -11.07 10.21 -17.00
C ALA A 207 -11.36 8.74 -16.67
N VAL A 208 -10.33 7.94 -16.37
CA VAL A 208 -10.50 6.57 -15.86
C VAL A 208 -10.82 6.65 -14.36
N GLU A 209 -12.02 7.15 -14.03
CA GLU A 209 -12.48 7.26 -12.64
C GLU A 209 -12.88 5.89 -12.07
N GLY A 210 -12.40 5.59 -10.87
CA GLY A 210 -12.69 4.33 -10.18
C GLY A 210 -13.75 4.49 -9.10
N HIS A 211 -14.97 4.03 -9.36
CA HIS A 211 -15.92 3.66 -8.30
C HIS A 211 -15.34 2.54 -7.42
N TYR A 212 -15.53 2.69 -6.11
CA TYR A 212 -14.84 1.95 -5.04
C TYR A 212 -15.69 0.78 -4.51
N ASP A 213 -15.06 -0.39 -4.32
CA ASP A 213 -15.60 -1.45 -3.46
C ASP A 213 -15.10 -1.23 -2.02
N LYS A 214 -16.05 -1.11 -1.07
CA LYS A 214 -15.83 -0.77 0.34
C LYS A 214 -15.30 -1.96 1.17
N SER A 215 -14.97 -3.09 0.54
CA SER A 215 -14.79 -4.38 1.21
C SER A 215 -13.38 -4.68 1.76
N PHE A 216 -12.41 -3.77 1.65
CA PHE A 216 -11.06 -3.93 2.22
C PHE A 216 -10.72 -2.90 3.30
N LEU A 217 -9.88 -3.33 4.26
CA LEU A 217 -9.30 -2.60 5.41
C LEU A 217 -8.53 -1.29 5.08
N ASN A 218 -8.57 -0.78 3.85
CA ASN A 218 -8.01 0.52 3.46
C ASN A 218 -8.90 1.17 2.38
N PRO A 219 -9.98 1.85 2.79
CA PRO A 219 -10.82 2.62 1.86
C PRO A 219 -10.04 3.86 1.39
N GLY A 220 -9.71 3.98 0.10
CA GLY A 220 -9.25 5.28 -0.46
C GLY A 220 -8.36 5.31 -1.72
N ARG A 221 -7.90 4.18 -2.25
CA ARG A 221 -6.78 4.15 -3.22
C ARG A 221 -7.11 3.75 -4.67
N GLY A 222 -8.14 4.35 -5.24
CA GLY A 222 -8.51 4.21 -6.65
C GLY A 222 -7.65 5.14 -7.50
N LEU A 223 -7.90 5.20 -8.80
CA LEU A 223 -7.35 6.19 -9.74
C LEU A 223 -7.96 7.59 -9.52
N SER A 224 -7.88 8.11 -8.29
CA SER A 224 -8.32 9.47 -7.96
C SER A 224 -7.13 10.38 -7.71
N LEU A 225 -7.32 11.69 -7.88
CA LEU A 225 -6.30 12.69 -7.56
C LEU A 225 -5.95 12.64 -6.06
N GLN A 226 -6.92 12.39 -5.19
CA GLN A 226 -6.69 12.19 -3.76
C GLN A 226 -5.85 10.95 -3.49
N GLY A 227 -6.13 9.81 -4.13
CA GLY A 227 -5.35 8.59 -3.99
C GLY A 227 -3.91 8.76 -4.49
N LEU A 228 -3.71 9.58 -5.53
CA LEU A 228 -2.39 9.95 -6.03
C LEU A 228 -1.63 10.77 -4.98
N ALA A 229 -2.25 11.82 -4.44
CA ALA A 229 -1.65 12.65 -3.40
C ALA A 229 -1.35 11.84 -2.14
N GLU A 230 -2.29 11.01 -1.68
CA GLU A 230 -2.12 10.08 -0.56
C GLU A 230 -0.84 9.25 -0.72
N LYS A 231 -0.70 8.60 -1.88
CA LYS A 231 0.45 7.75 -2.17
C LYS A 231 1.74 8.54 -2.32
N TYR A 232 1.72 9.66 -3.05
CA TYR A 232 2.89 10.50 -3.29
C TYR A 232 3.49 11.00 -1.98
N PHE A 233 2.66 11.47 -1.06
CA PHE A 233 3.09 11.92 0.26
C PHE A 233 3.68 10.77 1.09
N ILE A 234 3.04 9.59 1.11
CA ILE A 234 3.59 8.37 1.76
C ILE A 234 4.98 8.00 1.23
N GLU A 235 5.17 8.06 -0.09
CA GLU A 235 6.41 7.64 -0.75
C GLU A 235 7.53 8.68 -0.61
N THR A 236 7.23 9.86 -0.08
CA THR A 236 8.22 10.91 0.18
C THR A 236 9.26 10.42 1.20
N PRO A 237 10.57 10.42 0.86
CA PRO A 237 11.61 9.95 1.76
C PRO A 237 11.73 10.78 3.04
N ILE A 238 11.72 10.08 4.17
CA ILE A 238 11.95 10.66 5.49
C ILE A 238 13.47 10.76 5.75
N GLY A 239 14.17 11.65 5.04
CA GLY A 239 15.58 11.98 5.30
C GLY A 239 16.58 10.83 5.08
N ARG A 240 17.88 11.12 5.23
CA ARG A 240 18.97 10.16 4.94
C ARG A 240 19.21 9.09 6.02
N TRP A 241 18.60 9.18 7.21
CA TRP A 241 19.09 8.47 8.40
C TRP A 241 18.08 7.67 9.24
N ASP A 242 16.80 7.59 8.88
CA ASP A 242 15.81 7.28 9.91
C ASP A 242 14.58 6.51 9.41
N SER A 243 14.80 5.26 9.02
CA SER A 243 13.74 4.27 9.00
C SER A 243 13.83 3.43 10.28
N PRO A 244 12.77 3.30 11.10
CA PRO A 244 12.79 2.48 12.32
C PRO A 244 13.10 0.99 12.07
N TRP A 245 12.88 0.53 10.84
CA TRP A 245 13.06 -0.86 10.40
C TRP A 245 14.47 -1.20 9.92
N VAL A 246 15.38 -0.22 9.86
CA VAL A 246 16.76 -0.44 9.41
C VAL A 246 17.62 -0.56 10.65
N ARG A 247 17.93 -1.80 11.04
CA ARG A 247 19.01 -2.07 12.01
C ARG A 247 20.30 -1.42 11.49
N ARG A 248 21.08 -0.84 12.40
CA ARG A 248 22.43 -0.29 12.14
C ARG A 248 23.33 -1.34 11.47
N ASP A 249 23.28 -1.43 10.16
CA ASP A 249 24.11 -2.31 9.34
C ASP A 249 24.59 -1.54 8.10
N LYS A 250 25.77 -1.89 7.59
CA LYS A 250 26.52 -1.26 6.49
C LYS A 250 25.75 -1.20 5.14
N THR A 251 24.52 -1.70 5.09
CA THR A 251 23.58 -1.61 3.95
C THR A 251 22.76 -0.31 3.92
N GLU A 252 22.81 0.51 4.98
CA GLU A 252 22.08 1.78 5.17
C GLU A 252 22.18 2.76 3.99
N GLY A 253 23.39 3.02 3.48
CA GLY A 253 23.60 3.94 2.37
C GLY A 253 22.88 3.53 1.10
N LYS A 254 22.80 2.21 0.83
CA LYS A 254 22.11 1.66 -0.34
C LYS A 254 20.59 1.76 -0.22
N ILE A 255 20.03 1.67 0.99
CA ILE A 255 18.58 1.74 1.23
C ILE A 255 18.07 3.18 1.07
N GLY A 256 18.78 4.17 1.61
CA GLY A 256 18.47 5.58 1.44
C GLY A 256 18.48 6.01 -0.02
N LEU A 257 19.56 5.67 -0.75
CA LEU A 257 19.67 5.91 -2.20
C LEU A 257 18.51 5.26 -2.98
N ARG A 258 18.12 4.03 -2.63
CA ARG A 258 16.98 3.34 -3.27
C ARG A 258 15.65 4.04 -3.04
N ARG A 259 15.38 4.59 -1.85
CA ARG A 259 14.13 5.33 -1.57
C ARG A 259 14.06 6.64 -2.37
N PHE A 260 15.15 7.41 -2.40
CA PHE A 260 15.22 8.62 -3.23
C PHE A 260 15.08 8.29 -4.72
N HIS A 261 15.71 7.21 -5.19
CA HIS A 261 15.57 6.75 -6.57
C HIS A 261 14.12 6.34 -6.91
N LYS A 262 13.42 5.64 -6.01
CA LYS A 262 11.99 5.33 -6.19
C LYS A 262 11.13 6.61 -6.24
N PHE A 263 11.38 7.54 -5.32
CA PHE A 263 10.62 8.79 -5.25
C PHE A 263 10.84 9.69 -6.47
N TYR A 264 12.02 9.65 -7.10
CA TYR A 264 12.27 10.36 -8.36
C TYR A 264 11.25 9.99 -9.45
N PHE A 265 10.88 8.72 -9.57
CA PHE A 265 9.85 8.30 -10.52
C PHE A 265 8.46 8.78 -10.13
N TRP A 266 8.14 8.84 -8.82
CA TRP A 266 6.90 9.45 -8.35
C TRP A 266 6.80 10.92 -8.73
N ARG A 267 7.87 11.70 -8.57
CA ARG A 267 7.91 13.11 -9.01
C ARG A 267 7.64 13.24 -10.51
N LYS A 268 8.30 12.42 -11.33
CA LYS A 268 8.05 12.39 -12.79
C LYS A 268 6.60 12.06 -13.12
N LEU A 269 6.04 11.04 -12.47
CA LEU A 269 4.67 10.61 -12.70
C LEU A 269 3.67 11.68 -12.28
N VAL A 270 3.86 12.33 -11.13
CA VAL A 270 2.99 13.42 -10.67
C VAL A 270 3.05 14.62 -11.60
N ARG A 271 4.25 15.06 -12.02
CA ARG A 271 4.39 16.15 -13.01
C ARG A 271 3.68 15.83 -14.32
N TRP A 272 3.81 14.60 -14.80
CA TRP A 272 3.10 14.16 -16.00
C TRP A 272 1.58 14.15 -15.78
N TYR A 273 1.11 13.58 -14.66
CA TYR A 273 -0.32 13.44 -14.35
C TYR A 273 -1.00 14.79 -14.10
N LEU A 274 -0.29 15.76 -13.54
CA LEU A 274 -0.81 17.10 -13.24
C LEU A 274 -0.65 18.08 -14.40
N ALA A 275 0.00 17.68 -15.50
CA ALA A 275 0.10 18.54 -16.68
C ALA A 275 -1.31 18.91 -17.21
N GLY A 276 -1.53 20.21 -17.37
CA GLY A 276 -2.80 20.79 -17.83
C GLY A 276 -3.98 20.62 -16.86
N ILE A 277 -3.73 20.33 -15.58
CA ILE A 277 -4.80 20.27 -14.58
C ILE A 277 -5.28 21.67 -14.20
N SER A 278 -6.57 21.84 -13.95
CA SER A 278 -7.11 23.12 -13.45
C SER A 278 -6.94 23.24 -11.94
N LEU A 279 -6.82 24.47 -11.46
CA LEU A 279 -6.87 24.80 -10.03
C LEU A 279 -8.15 24.29 -9.37
N SER A 280 -9.29 24.36 -10.05
CA SER A 280 -10.57 23.85 -9.53
C SER A 280 -10.54 22.36 -9.23
N LYS A 281 -9.91 21.55 -10.09
CA LYS A 281 -9.77 20.10 -9.88
C LYS A 281 -8.76 19.79 -8.79
N LEU A 282 -7.68 20.57 -8.68
CA LEU A 282 -6.69 20.42 -7.60
C LEU A 282 -7.24 20.71 -6.21
N THR A 283 -8.23 21.59 -6.11
CA THR A 283 -8.89 21.96 -4.85
C THR A 283 -10.27 21.33 -4.70
N GLU A 284 -10.60 20.33 -5.52
CA GLU A 284 -11.87 19.62 -5.41
C GLU A 284 -11.90 18.78 -4.14
N LEU A 285 -12.99 18.88 -3.40
CA LEU A 285 -13.20 18.10 -2.19
C LEU A 285 -13.58 16.66 -2.54
N GLY A 286 -12.98 15.72 -1.83
CA GLY A 286 -13.40 14.33 -1.85
C GLY A 286 -13.35 13.73 -0.45
N THR A 287 -14.14 12.69 -0.24
CA THR A 287 -14.31 12.11 1.09
C THR A 287 -13.13 11.22 1.49
N PHE A 288 -12.47 11.56 2.59
CA PHE A 288 -11.40 10.80 3.22
C PHE A 288 -11.72 10.55 4.69
N MET A 289 -11.76 9.29 5.13
CA MET A 289 -11.97 8.94 6.55
C MET A 289 -13.19 9.63 7.21
N ARG A 290 -14.21 9.94 6.40
CA ARG A 290 -15.49 10.64 6.71
C ARG A 290 -15.45 12.18 6.65
N ASP A 291 -14.34 12.78 6.26
CA ASP A 291 -14.16 14.22 6.13
C ASP A 291 -13.89 14.60 4.66
N ASP A 292 -14.46 15.71 4.20
CA ASP A 292 -14.22 16.21 2.85
C ASP A 292 -12.97 17.08 2.83
N VAL A 293 -11.96 16.65 2.08
CA VAL A 293 -10.63 17.29 2.04
C VAL A 293 -10.13 17.44 0.60
N THR A 294 -9.23 18.38 0.38
CA THR A 294 -8.50 18.49 -0.88
C THR A 294 -7.46 17.36 -1.01
N PRO A 295 -6.97 17.05 -2.22
CA PRO A 295 -5.84 16.16 -2.44
C PRO A 295 -4.62 16.50 -1.57
N PHE A 296 -4.30 17.78 -1.42
CA PHE A 296 -3.16 18.23 -0.61
C PHE A 296 -3.35 17.95 0.88
N LEU A 297 -4.51 18.33 1.44
CA LEU A 297 -4.83 18.07 2.84
C LEU A 297 -4.94 16.56 3.13
N CYS A 298 -5.44 15.77 2.18
CA CYS A 298 -5.43 14.30 2.25
C CYS A 298 -4.01 13.74 2.34
N GLY A 299 -3.12 14.18 1.43
CA GLY A 299 -1.71 13.80 1.40
C GLY A 299 -0.98 14.14 2.70
N LEU A 300 -1.14 15.38 3.19
CA LEU A 300 -0.58 15.83 4.47
C LEU A 300 -1.09 14.97 5.64
N SER A 301 -2.40 14.77 5.73
CA SER A 301 -3.03 14.01 6.82
C SER A 301 -2.46 12.60 6.93
N ASN A 302 -2.29 11.93 5.78
CA ASN A 302 -1.78 10.56 5.78
C ASN A 302 -0.27 10.48 5.99
N LYS A 303 0.49 11.50 5.55
CA LYS A 303 1.92 11.60 5.87
C LYS A 303 2.15 11.76 7.36
N CYS A 304 1.38 12.65 8.01
CA CYS A 304 1.39 12.81 9.46
C CYS A 304 1.10 11.47 10.13
N ARG A 305 0.01 10.79 9.78
CA ARG A 305 -0.37 9.49 10.38
C ARG A 305 0.73 8.44 10.24
N LEU A 306 1.35 8.35 9.06
CA LEU A 306 2.44 7.41 8.80
C LEU A 306 3.67 7.71 9.65
N ASP A 307 4.12 8.98 9.66
CA ASP A 307 5.27 9.41 10.45
C ASP A 307 5.02 9.25 11.95
N CYS A 308 3.79 9.51 12.41
CA CYS A 308 3.38 9.28 13.80
C CYS A 308 3.43 7.80 14.18
N GLY A 309 2.91 6.90 13.33
CA GLY A 309 2.93 5.46 13.58
C GLY A 309 4.33 4.85 13.61
N TYR A 310 5.33 5.55 13.05
CA TYR A 310 6.75 5.17 13.10
C TYR A 310 7.47 5.69 14.35
N MET A 311 6.83 6.50 15.19
CA MET A 311 7.36 6.92 16.48
C MET A 311 7.21 5.77 17.49
N SER A 312 8.04 4.73 17.38
CA SER A 312 8.30 3.86 18.53
C SER A 312 9.21 4.63 19.49
N ALA A 313 8.68 5.01 20.65
CA ALA A 313 9.35 5.48 21.87
C ALA A 313 10.67 6.29 21.67
N ARG A 314 10.63 7.60 22.02
CA ARG A 314 11.76 8.55 22.18
C ARG A 314 12.16 9.43 20.99
N ARG A 315 11.24 9.85 20.11
CA ARG A 315 11.56 10.84 19.06
C ARG A 315 10.75 12.12 19.21
N GLU A 316 11.42 13.27 19.12
CA GLU A 316 10.81 14.59 19.20
C GLU A 316 9.81 14.82 18.05
N PRO A 317 8.69 15.53 18.29
CA PRO A 317 7.70 15.88 17.28
C PRO A 317 8.28 16.58 16.03
N ARG A 318 9.42 17.25 16.18
CA ARG A 318 10.16 17.93 15.12
C ARG A 318 10.48 17.05 13.91
N TRP A 319 10.74 15.76 14.11
CA TRP A 319 11.03 14.84 13.01
C TRP A 319 9.88 14.71 12.02
N MET A 320 8.67 14.56 12.56
CA MET A 320 7.47 14.45 11.76
C MET A 320 7.16 15.78 11.06
N ILE A 321 7.29 16.91 11.75
CA ILE A 321 7.15 18.25 11.14
C ILE A 321 8.09 18.39 9.94
N GLN A 322 9.36 17.99 10.07
CA GLN A 322 10.32 18.02 8.97
C GLN A 322 9.93 17.08 7.82
N GLY A 323 9.46 15.87 8.14
CA GLY A 323 9.00 14.88 7.17
C GLY A 323 7.82 15.38 6.35
N VAL A 324 6.83 15.98 7.02
CA VAL A 324 5.61 16.53 6.42
C VAL A 324 5.93 17.80 5.62
N SER A 325 6.73 18.72 6.18
CA SER A 325 7.16 19.95 5.49
C SER A 325 7.96 19.64 4.22
N ARG A 326 8.79 18.60 4.25
CA ARG A 326 9.51 18.13 3.05
C ARG A 326 8.56 17.58 1.98
N ALA A 327 7.56 16.80 2.38
CA ALA A 327 6.55 16.28 1.44
C ALA A 327 5.74 17.40 0.80
N MET A 328 5.31 18.39 1.61
CA MET A 328 4.69 19.62 1.12
C MET A 328 5.59 20.32 0.10
N LYS A 329 6.88 20.55 0.44
CA LYS A 329 7.80 21.23 -0.46
C LYS A 329 7.94 20.51 -1.82
N PHE A 330 8.11 19.19 -1.83
CA PHE A 330 8.19 18.45 -3.09
C PHE A 330 6.90 18.50 -3.92
N TRP A 331 5.74 18.43 -3.26
CA TRP A 331 4.45 18.60 -3.92
C TRP A 331 4.33 19.98 -4.58
N LEU A 332 4.69 21.05 -3.85
CA LEU A 332 4.65 22.43 -4.35
C LEU A 332 5.64 22.66 -5.50
N GLU A 333 6.87 22.14 -5.40
CA GLU A 333 7.85 22.17 -6.50
C GLU A 333 7.30 21.47 -7.76
N ASP A 334 6.63 20.34 -7.58
CA ASP A 334 6.07 19.58 -8.71
C ASP A 334 4.85 20.32 -9.32
N LEU A 335 3.99 20.93 -8.51
CA LEU A 335 2.90 21.81 -8.97
C LEU A 335 3.41 23.04 -9.72
N GLN A 336 4.41 23.72 -9.17
CA GLN A 336 5.02 24.88 -9.82
C GLN A 336 5.63 24.50 -11.17
N SER A 337 6.29 23.32 -11.25
CA SER A 337 6.91 22.85 -12.49
C SER A 337 5.91 22.55 -13.62
N VAL A 338 4.63 22.32 -13.29
CA VAL A 338 3.56 22.14 -14.29
C VAL A 338 2.78 23.43 -14.56
N GLY A 339 3.22 24.56 -14.01
CA GLY A 339 2.66 25.90 -14.26
C GLY A 339 1.50 26.30 -13.36
N ILE A 340 1.30 25.65 -12.21
CA ILE A 340 0.29 26.06 -11.24
C ILE A 340 0.77 27.27 -10.46
N ASP A 341 -0.07 28.30 -10.40
CA ASP A 341 0.14 29.47 -9.53
C ASP A 341 -0.05 29.07 -8.07
N LEU A 342 1.07 28.99 -7.35
CA LEU A 342 1.09 28.61 -5.94
C LEU A 342 0.43 29.65 -5.03
N ALA A 343 0.43 30.95 -5.38
CA ALA A 343 -0.21 31.96 -4.55
C ALA A 343 -1.74 31.82 -4.59
N GLU A 344 -2.32 31.63 -5.78
CA GLU A 344 -3.75 31.34 -5.93
C GLU A 344 -4.12 29.98 -5.33
N TYR A 345 -3.28 28.97 -5.55
CA TYR A 345 -3.48 27.63 -4.99
C TYR A 345 -3.52 27.66 -3.45
N GLY A 346 -2.55 28.32 -2.83
CA GLY A 346 -2.47 28.47 -1.37
C GLY A 346 -3.65 29.23 -0.79
N ARG A 347 -4.13 30.28 -1.46
CA ARG A 347 -5.33 31.00 -1.04
C ARG A 347 -6.55 30.09 -0.97
N ARG A 348 -6.77 29.26 -1.99
CA ARG A 348 -7.90 28.31 -2.05
C ARG A 348 -7.78 27.21 -1.02
N GLU A 349 -6.61 26.59 -0.92
CA GLU A 349 -6.34 25.55 0.08
C GLU A 349 -6.53 26.08 1.49
N LEU A 350 -6.05 27.30 1.80
CA LEU A 350 -6.20 27.90 3.12
C LEU A 350 -7.66 28.23 3.43
N ALA A 351 -8.40 28.79 2.47
CA ALA A 351 -9.83 29.02 2.62
C ALA A 351 -10.56 27.71 2.93
N ILE A 352 -10.33 26.65 2.14
CA ILE A 352 -10.94 25.34 2.38
C ILE A 352 -10.53 24.79 3.74
N TYR A 353 -9.27 24.86 4.10
CA TYR A 353 -8.76 24.40 5.40
C TYR A 353 -9.44 25.11 6.59
N LEU A 354 -9.71 26.42 6.46
CA LEU A 354 -10.37 27.22 7.48
C LEU A 354 -11.89 27.00 7.56
N TYR A 355 -12.53 26.43 6.53
CA TYR A 355 -13.97 26.17 6.52
C TYR A 355 -14.37 24.68 6.52
N SER A 356 -13.44 23.77 6.25
CA SER A 356 -13.67 22.31 6.22
C SER A 356 -13.34 21.65 7.55
N SER A 357 -13.95 20.48 7.79
CA SER A 357 -13.65 19.59 8.91
C SER A 357 -12.39 18.77 8.67
N CYS A 358 -11.27 19.42 8.35
CA CYS A 358 -10.00 18.73 8.08
C CYS A 358 -9.53 17.94 9.34
N PRO A 359 -9.15 16.65 9.21
CA PRO A 359 -8.70 15.85 10.35
C PRO A 359 -7.51 16.46 11.10
N LEU A 360 -6.56 17.10 10.39
CA LEU A 360 -5.40 17.76 10.99
C LEU A 360 -5.76 18.98 11.85
N ARG A 361 -6.93 19.58 11.59
CA ARG A 361 -7.43 20.73 12.34
C ARG A 361 -8.24 20.31 13.55
N HIS A 362 -9.01 19.23 13.50
CA HIS A 362 -9.96 18.93 14.59
C HIS A 362 -9.53 17.76 15.48
N ARG A 363 -8.59 16.93 15.03
CA ARG A 363 -8.14 15.75 15.78
C ARG A 363 -6.73 15.94 16.28
N ARG A 364 -6.49 15.61 17.55
CA ARG A 364 -5.13 15.53 18.08
C ARG A 364 -4.39 14.37 17.42
N GLY A 365 -3.06 14.47 17.33
CA GLY A 365 -2.21 13.44 16.76
C GLY A 365 -2.49 12.01 17.26
N SER A 366 -2.77 11.88 18.56
CA SER A 366 -3.19 10.64 19.23
C SER A 366 -4.52 10.06 18.70
N GLU A 367 -5.48 10.90 18.32
CA GLU A 367 -6.79 10.50 17.79
C GLU A 367 -6.72 10.08 16.31
N LEU A 368 -5.75 10.62 15.55
CA LEU A 368 -5.48 10.20 14.17
C LEU A 368 -4.93 8.77 14.09
N LEU A 369 -4.35 8.24 15.17
CA LEU A 369 -3.69 6.93 15.23
C LEU A 369 -4.62 5.73 15.51
N ARG A 370 -5.96 5.91 15.61
CA ARG A 370 -6.97 4.87 15.92
C ARG A 370 -6.41 3.45 16.08
N GLY A 371 -6.00 3.09 17.31
CA GLY A 371 -6.00 1.69 17.75
C GLY A 371 -4.72 0.99 18.19
N SER A 372 -3.54 1.61 18.39
CA SER A 372 -2.44 0.82 19.01
C SER A 372 -1.39 1.51 19.86
N TYR A 373 -1.35 2.84 19.97
CA TYR A 373 -0.39 3.51 20.87
C TYR A 373 -1.08 4.71 21.52
N ARG A 374 -1.62 4.51 22.73
CA ARG A 374 -1.93 5.62 23.65
C ARG A 374 -0.61 6.08 24.25
N ASP A 375 0.17 6.81 23.47
CA ASP A 375 1.24 7.61 24.06
C ASP A 375 0.61 8.98 24.32
N GLU A 376 0.35 9.29 25.60
CA GLU A 376 -0.21 10.56 26.07
C GLU A 376 0.64 11.77 25.65
N ALA A 377 1.86 11.52 25.15
CA ALA A 377 2.84 12.52 24.73
C ALA A 377 2.63 13.12 23.32
N PHE A 378 1.66 12.65 22.52
CA PHE A 378 1.52 13.09 21.12
C PHE A 378 0.24 13.90 20.82
N ASN A 379 0.25 15.16 21.24
CA ASN A 379 -0.79 16.14 20.95
C ASN A 379 -0.22 17.29 20.11
N MET A 380 -0.30 17.11 18.79
CA MET A 380 -0.03 18.17 17.84
C MET A 380 -1.27 18.40 16.98
N ARG A 381 -1.53 19.65 16.66
CA ARG A 381 -2.63 20.09 15.82
C ARG A 381 -2.11 21.08 14.78
N LEU A 382 -2.52 20.93 13.52
CA LEU A 382 -2.25 21.97 12.53
C LEU A 382 -3.18 23.16 12.85
N VAL A 383 -2.64 24.36 12.99
CA VAL A 383 -3.43 25.58 13.27
C VAL A 383 -3.77 26.25 11.96
N SER A 384 -2.75 26.46 11.14
CA SER A 384 -2.82 27.14 9.84
C SER A 384 -1.58 26.78 9.02
N PHE A 385 -1.48 27.35 7.84
CA PHE A 385 -0.24 27.38 7.09
C PHE A 385 -0.16 28.70 6.34
N GLU A 386 1.06 29.16 6.13
CA GLU A 386 1.34 30.34 5.32
C GLU A 386 1.75 29.89 3.92
N TYR A 387 1.55 30.76 2.94
CA TYR A 387 1.76 30.44 1.54
C TYR A 387 2.24 31.68 0.76
N GLY A 388 2.92 31.41 -0.35
CA GLY A 388 3.35 32.43 -1.30
C GLY A 388 3.58 31.85 -2.70
N PRO A 389 4.13 32.65 -3.63
CA PRO A 389 4.35 32.24 -5.02
C PRO A 389 5.45 31.18 -5.20
N ARG A 390 6.32 30.96 -4.20
CA ARG A 390 7.39 29.97 -4.25
C ARG A 390 7.17 28.87 -3.21
N PRO A 391 7.62 27.62 -3.45
CA PRO A 391 7.56 26.55 -2.46
C PRO A 391 8.21 26.89 -1.12
N GLU A 392 9.22 27.76 -1.11
CA GLU A 392 9.91 28.25 0.09
C GLU A 392 9.04 29.14 0.97
N ASP A 393 8.03 29.80 0.39
CA ASP A 393 7.13 30.72 1.10
C ASP A 393 6.03 29.96 1.87
N TRP A 394 6.05 28.62 1.83
CA TRP A 394 5.04 27.79 2.46
C TRP A 394 5.55 27.14 3.73
N TYR A 395 4.82 27.34 4.83
CA TYR A 395 5.17 26.79 6.14
C TYR A 395 3.93 26.40 6.93
N LEU A 396 4.01 25.24 7.57
CA LEU A 396 2.94 24.68 8.38
C LEU A 396 3.07 25.21 9.81
N VAL A 397 2.01 25.80 10.33
CA VAL A 397 1.95 26.33 11.70
C VAL A 397 1.29 25.28 12.58
N TRP A 398 2.09 24.67 13.44
CA TRP A 398 1.65 23.63 14.35
C TRP A 398 1.47 24.18 15.75
N ASP A 399 0.39 23.80 16.41
CA ASP A 399 0.27 23.87 17.85
C ASP A 399 0.91 22.62 18.44
N THR A 400 1.95 22.82 19.23
CA THR A 400 2.53 21.82 20.10
C THR A 400 2.13 22.24 21.50
N ASP A 401 1.44 21.38 22.27
CA ASP A 401 0.86 21.61 23.62
C ASP A 401 1.76 22.29 24.69
N ALA A 402 2.94 22.80 24.36
CA ALA A 402 3.76 23.66 25.22
C ALA A 402 2.99 24.85 25.83
N TYR A 403 1.84 25.25 25.28
CA TYR A 403 1.00 26.32 25.82
C TYR A 403 -0.18 25.86 26.68
N GLU A 404 -0.56 24.57 26.72
CA GLU A 404 -1.64 24.12 27.62
C GLU A 404 -1.20 24.21 29.09
N PHE A 405 0.09 23.92 29.37
CA PHE A 405 0.70 24.18 30.68
C PHE A 405 1.08 25.64 30.90
N ALA A 406 1.08 26.51 29.88
CA ALA A 406 1.32 27.93 30.11
C ALA A 406 0.17 28.54 30.91
N GLY A 407 -1.07 28.10 30.65
CA GLY A 407 -2.23 28.48 31.47
C GLY A 407 -2.07 28.04 32.92
N GLU A 408 -1.75 26.77 33.17
CA GLU A 408 -1.49 26.24 34.52
C GLU A 408 -0.27 26.89 35.19
N PHE A 409 0.77 27.22 34.42
CA PHE A 409 1.97 27.90 34.89
C PHE A 409 1.68 29.35 35.28
N TRP A 410 0.95 30.09 34.45
CA TRP A 410 0.53 31.46 34.78
C TRP A 410 -0.48 31.46 35.92
N ASP A 411 -1.40 30.48 35.98
CA ASP A 411 -2.29 30.29 37.12
C ASP A 411 -1.53 29.95 38.40
N LEU A 412 -0.45 29.16 38.34
CA LEU A 412 0.43 28.90 39.48
C LEU A 412 1.19 30.16 39.94
N ILE A 413 1.54 31.06 39.02
CA ILE A 413 2.20 32.34 39.34
C ILE A 413 1.21 33.35 39.92
N GLU A 414 0.02 33.46 39.33
CA GLU A 414 -1.02 34.41 39.70
C GLU A 414 -1.80 33.96 40.94
N ASN A 415 -2.01 32.65 41.10
CA ASN A 415 -2.67 31.98 42.21
C ASN A 415 -1.73 30.92 42.85
N PRO A 416 -0.62 31.34 43.48
CA PRO A 416 0.29 30.39 44.11
C PRO A 416 -0.46 29.58 45.18
N PRO A 417 -0.24 28.24 45.24
CA PRO A 417 -0.92 27.41 46.22
C PRO A 417 -0.67 27.96 47.62
N LEU A 418 -1.76 28.18 48.37
CA LEU A 418 -1.72 28.72 49.73
C LEU A 418 -0.75 27.89 50.56
N ARG A 419 0.41 28.48 50.89
CA ARG A 419 1.34 27.89 51.86
C ARG A 419 0.64 27.93 53.21
N ILE A 420 0.11 26.79 53.63
CA ILE A 420 -0.42 26.62 54.98
C ILE A 420 0.78 26.68 55.93
N PRO A 421 0.87 27.67 56.84
CA PRO A 421 1.99 27.74 57.78
C PRO A 421 1.95 26.49 58.68
N GLY A 422 3.00 25.67 58.65
CA GLY A 422 3.14 24.45 59.45
C GLY A 422 3.15 23.12 58.69
N GLY A 423 3.00 23.13 57.36
CA GLY A 423 3.26 21.95 56.53
C GLY A 423 4.76 21.69 56.42
N TRP A 424 5.24 20.64 57.09
CA TRP A 424 6.64 20.22 57.01
C TRP A 424 6.97 19.72 55.60
N PHE A 425 8.14 20.11 55.10
CA PHE A 425 8.75 19.49 53.93
C PHE A 425 9.22 18.10 54.36
N ASP A 426 8.75 17.05 53.68
CA ASP A 426 9.56 15.84 53.59
C ASP A 426 10.54 16.09 52.45
N ASP A 427 11.79 16.37 52.81
CA ASP A 427 12.91 16.43 51.89
C ASP A 427 13.13 15.04 51.29
N ASP A 428 13.00 14.90 49.97
CA ASP A 428 13.73 13.93 49.15
C ASP A 428 13.92 14.46 47.71
#